data_AF-Q7P7I6-F1
#
_entry.id   AF-Q7P7I6-F1
#
_cell.length_a   1.000
_cell.length_b   1.000
_cell.length_c   1.000
_cell.angle_alpha   90.00
_cell.angle_beta   90.00
_cell.angle_gamma   90.00
#
_symmetry.space_group_name_H-M   'P 1'
#
loop_
_entity.id
_entity.type
_entity.pdbx_description
1 polymer ?
#
loop_
_entity_poly.entity_id
_entity_poly.type
_entity_poly.pdbx_seq_one_letter_code
_entity_poly.pdbx_strand_id
1 'polypeptide(L)'
;MDSVVLGKMRTYFLSIFLAGTGLNYGFRVVEAVTGDGIMIAVVSALVAILSVLFGFLLGHYVFHINWTLLSGAITGGMTSAPGLGAAIDALDCDEPAVSYGATQPLATLCMVIFSIIIHKLPI
;
A
#
# COMPACT_ATOMS: atom_id res chain seq x y z
N MET A 1 14.01 1.58 24.15
CA MET A 1 13.71 0.28 23.52
C MET A 1 14.64 0.14 22.34
N ASP A 2 15.33 -0.99 22.22
CA ASP A 2 16.29 -1.23 21.14
C ASP A 2 15.54 -1.33 19.80
N SER A 3 15.83 -0.41 18.87
CA SER A 3 15.16 -0.33 17.56
C SER A 3 15.33 -1.62 16.75
N VAL A 4 16.42 -2.36 16.98
CA VAL A 4 16.70 -3.65 16.36
C VAL A 4 15.68 -4.71 16.80
N VAL A 5 15.29 -4.70 18.08
CA VAL A 5 14.29 -5.64 18.61
C VAL A 5 12.91 -5.32 18.03
N LEU A 6 12.59 -4.02 17.88
CA LEU A 6 11.32 -3.56 17.33
C LEU A 6 11.16 -3.93 15.84
N GLY A 7 12.22 -3.75 15.04
CA GLY A 7 12.25 -4.15 13.63
C GLY A 7 12.03 -5.64 13.44
N LYS A 8 12.75 -6.47 14.20
CA LYS A 8 12.60 -7.94 14.16
C LYS A 8 11.20 -8.39 14.57
N MET A 9 10.62 -7.76 15.58
CA MET A 9 9.27 -8.04 16.05
C MET A 9 8.22 -7.68 14.97
N ARG A 10 8.35 -6.52 14.33
CA ARG A 10 7.48 -6.11 13.21
C ARG A 10 7.50 -7.12 12.07
N THR A 11 8.68 -7.52 11.60
CA THR A 11 8.82 -8.46 10.48
C THR A 11 8.23 -9.84 10.83
N TYR A 12 8.40 -10.29 12.07
CA TYR A 12 7.78 -11.54 12.55
C TYR A 12 6.25 -11.47 12.51
N PHE A 13 5.65 -10.41 13.07
CA PHE A 13 4.20 -10.24 13.03
C PHE A 13 3.66 -10.05 11.61
N LEU A 14 4.38 -9.32 10.77
CA LEU A 14 4.00 -9.12 9.37
C LEU A 14 4.00 -10.44 8.60
N SER A 15 4.99 -11.30 8.84
CA SER A 15 5.08 -12.61 8.22
C SER A 15 3.93 -13.52 8.63
N ILE A 16 3.56 -13.54 9.92
CA ILE A 16 2.41 -14.29 10.43
C ILE A 16 1.10 -13.75 9.85
N PHE A 17 0.94 -12.43 9.81
CA PHE A 17 -0.23 -11.78 9.21
C PHE A 17 -0.37 -12.13 7.72
N LEU A 18 0.72 -12.07 6.96
CA LEU A 18 0.72 -12.40 5.54
C LEU A 18 0.45 -13.89 5.30
N ALA A 19 1.01 -14.78 6.13
CA ALA A 19 0.71 -16.20 6.08
C ALA A 19 -0.78 -16.48 6.39
N GLY A 20 -1.34 -15.83 7.41
CA GLY A 20 -2.75 -15.98 7.79
C GLY A 20 -3.70 -15.46 6.71
N THR A 21 -3.45 -14.28 6.16
CA THR A 21 -4.26 -13.72 5.06
C THR A 21 -4.13 -14.57 3.80
N GLY A 22 -2.92 -15.04 3.46
CA GLY A 22 -2.69 -15.96 2.35
C GLY A 22 -3.49 -17.25 2.48
N LEU A 23 -3.54 -17.85 3.68
CA LEU A 23 -4.28 -19.10 3.89
C LEU A 23 -5.81 -18.91 3.87
N ASN A 24 -6.32 -17.77 4.37
CA ASN A 24 -7.76 -17.47 4.38
C ASN A 24 -8.30 -17.08 3.00
N TYR A 25 -7.53 -16.30 2.23
CA TYR A 25 -7.97 -15.81 0.92
C TYR A 25 -7.43 -16.63 -0.26
N GLY A 26 -6.48 -17.53 -0.04
CA GLY A 26 -5.80 -18.28 -1.11
C GLY A 26 -6.75 -19.06 -2.02
N PHE A 27 -7.74 -19.76 -1.46
CA PHE A 27 -8.73 -20.50 -2.26
C PHE A 27 -9.60 -19.56 -3.12
N ARG A 28 -10.00 -18.40 -2.54
CA ARG A 28 -10.75 -17.36 -3.26
C ARG A 28 -9.95 -16.74 -4.40
N VAL A 29 -8.62 -16.66 -4.28
CA VAL A 29 -7.76 -16.20 -5.38
C VAL A 29 -7.81 -17.18 -6.54
N VAL A 30 -7.74 -18.48 -6.29
CA VAL A 30 -7.81 -19.49 -7.36
C VAL A 30 -9.15 -19.41 -8.10
N GLU A 31 -10.25 -19.28 -7.35
CA GLU A 31 -11.59 -19.10 -7.92
C GLU A 31 -11.77 -17.73 -8.62
N ALA A 32 -11.12 -16.68 -8.13
CA ALA A 32 -11.13 -15.35 -8.76
C ALA A 32 -10.21 -15.25 -9.99
N VAL A 33 -9.35 -16.24 -10.23
CA VAL A 33 -8.41 -16.29 -11.37
C VAL A 33 -8.92 -17.26 -12.44
N THR A 34 -9.97 -18.04 -12.19
CA THR A 34 -10.60 -18.86 -13.24
C THR A 34 -11.49 -18.00 -14.16
N GLY A 35 -11.54 -18.32 -15.45
CA GLY A 35 -12.33 -17.60 -16.45
C GLY A 35 -11.81 -16.18 -16.74
N ASP A 36 -12.71 -15.19 -16.80
CA ASP A 36 -12.39 -13.77 -17.04
C ASP A 36 -11.68 -13.08 -15.86
N GLY A 37 -11.56 -13.77 -14.73
CA GLY A 37 -10.91 -13.27 -13.52
C GLY A 37 -9.43 -12.91 -13.71
N ILE A 38 -8.72 -13.60 -14.61
CA ILE A 38 -7.35 -13.24 -15.01
C ILE A 38 -7.27 -11.84 -15.59
N MET A 39 -8.25 -11.44 -16.42
CA MET A 39 -8.24 -10.11 -17.02
C MET A 39 -8.42 -9.04 -15.94
N ILE A 40 -9.29 -9.27 -14.96
CA ILE A 40 -9.50 -8.35 -13.83
C ILE A 40 -8.24 -8.27 -12.95
N ALA A 41 -7.58 -9.40 -12.69
CA ALA A 41 -6.34 -9.45 -11.93
C ALA A 41 -5.21 -8.68 -12.63
N VAL A 42 -5.06 -8.85 -13.95
CA VAL A 42 -4.03 -8.14 -14.74
C VAL A 42 -4.33 -6.65 -14.79
N VAL A 43 -5.57 -6.25 -15.05
CA VAL A 43 -5.95 -4.83 -15.11
C VAL A 43 -5.75 -4.16 -13.76
N SER A 44 -6.19 -4.78 -12.66
CA SER A 44 -5.98 -4.23 -11.31
C SER A 44 -4.50 -4.13 -10.92
N ALA A 45 -3.70 -5.14 -11.27
CA ALA A 45 -2.25 -5.10 -11.07
C ALA A 45 -1.58 -3.96 -11.86
N LEU A 46 -1.96 -3.78 -13.14
CA LEU A 46 -1.46 -2.68 -13.96
C LEU A 46 -1.85 -1.32 -13.38
N VAL A 47 -3.10 -1.14 -12.94
CA VAL A 47 -3.56 0.11 -12.31
C VAL A 47 -2.79 0.38 -11.02
N ALA A 48 -2.54 -0.63 -10.19
CA ALA A 48 -1.75 -0.49 -8.96
C ALA A 48 -0.30 -0.07 -9.26
N ILE A 49 0.35 -0.71 -10.23
CA ILE A 49 1.72 -0.37 -10.65
C ILE A 49 1.77 1.06 -11.19
N LEU A 50 0.82 1.43 -12.06
CA LEU A 50 0.74 2.78 -12.61
C LEU A 50 0.53 3.81 -11.49
N SER A 51 -0.35 3.55 -10.52
CA SER A 51 -0.59 4.44 -9.38
C SER A 51 0.70 4.72 -8.59
N VAL A 52 1.45 3.66 -8.26
CA VAL A 52 2.75 3.78 -7.56
C VAL A 52 3.75 4.55 -8.41
N LEU A 53 3.81 4.27 -9.71
CA LEU A 53 4.77 4.90 -10.63
C LEU A 53 4.46 6.39 -10.84
N PHE A 54 3.19 6.76 -10.94
CA PHE A 54 2.75 8.16 -10.95
C PHE A 54 3.07 8.87 -9.63
N GLY A 55 2.79 8.23 -8.49
CA GLY A 55 3.13 8.77 -7.17
C GLY A 55 4.64 8.98 -7.01
N PHE A 56 5.44 8.04 -7.49
CA PHE A 56 6.90 8.16 -7.51
C PHE A 56 7.37 9.30 -8.43
N LEU A 57 6.88 9.35 -9.67
CA LEU A 57 7.32 10.35 -10.65
C LEU A 57 6.96 11.76 -10.19
N LEU A 58 5.73 11.98 -9.72
CA LEU A 58 5.29 13.27 -9.19
C LEU A 58 6.08 13.64 -7.92
N GLY A 59 6.17 12.74 -6.96
CA GLY A 59 6.83 13.02 -5.69
C GLY A 59 8.34 13.29 -5.83
N HIS A 60 9.01 12.55 -6.72
CA HIS A 60 10.45 12.68 -6.92
C HIS A 60 10.82 13.84 -7.85
N TYR A 61 10.14 13.99 -9.00
CA TYR A 61 10.51 14.99 -10.01
C TYR A 61 9.82 16.35 -9.84
N VAL A 62 8.61 16.40 -9.30
CA VAL A 62 7.86 17.67 -9.14
C VAL A 62 8.05 18.24 -7.74
N PHE A 63 7.90 17.39 -6.73
CA PHE A 63 7.95 17.84 -5.33
C PHE A 63 9.34 17.69 -4.69
N HIS A 64 10.31 17.04 -5.36
CA HIS A 64 11.68 16.82 -4.87
C HIS A 64 11.75 16.25 -3.44
N ILE A 65 10.82 15.34 -3.10
CA ILE A 65 10.73 14.75 -1.76
C ILE A 65 11.81 13.67 -1.60
N ASN A 66 12.44 13.61 -0.41
CA ASN A 66 13.40 12.56 -0.07
C ASN A 66 12.74 11.18 -0.17
N TRP A 67 13.47 10.18 -0.68
CA TRP A 67 13.01 8.81 -0.84
C TRP A 67 12.47 8.19 0.46
N THR A 68 13.08 8.52 1.62
CA THR A 68 12.59 8.06 2.93
C THR A 68 11.16 8.51 3.18
N LEU A 69 10.87 9.79 2.96
CA LEU A 69 9.55 10.36 3.16
C LEU A 69 8.56 9.98 2.04
N LEU A 70 9.04 9.88 0.80
CA LEU A 70 8.25 9.53 -0.38
C LEU A 70 7.72 8.09 -0.33
N SER A 71 8.56 7.13 0.08
CA SER A 71 8.16 5.72 0.23
C SER A 71 7.03 5.56 1.26
N GLY A 72 7.10 6.28 2.38
CA GLY A 72 6.03 6.31 3.39
C GLY A 72 4.75 6.96 2.89
N ALA A 73 4.86 8.04 2.10
CA ALA A 73 3.72 8.72 1.50
C ALA A 73 2.99 7.84 0.46
N ILE A 74 3.76 7.12 -0.39
CA ILE A 74 3.20 6.20 -1.38
C ILE A 74 2.50 5.02 -0.70
N THR A 75 3.14 4.42 0.30
CA THR A 75 2.54 3.28 1.04
C THR A 75 1.31 3.69 1.85
N GLY A 76 1.30 4.92 2.39
CA GLY A 76 0.13 5.50 3.07
C GLY A 76 -1.01 5.84 2.12
N GLY A 77 -0.69 6.37 0.93
CA GLY A 77 -1.64 6.59 -0.16
C GLY A 77 -2.27 5.30 -0.68
N MET A 78 -1.48 4.23 -0.78
CA MET A 78 -1.95 2.89 -1.13
C MET A 78 -2.66 2.17 0.04
N THR A 79 -2.75 2.80 1.22
CA THR A 79 -3.33 2.22 2.44
C THR A 79 -2.74 0.86 2.82
N SER A 80 -1.47 0.64 2.49
CA SER A 80 -0.81 -0.66 2.60
C SER A 80 0.17 -0.68 3.77
N ALA A 81 -0.34 -1.08 4.94
CA ALA A 81 0.47 -1.36 6.13
C ALA A 81 1.63 -2.34 5.88
N PRO A 82 1.48 -3.46 5.11
CA PRO A 82 2.62 -4.30 4.75
C PRO A 82 3.65 -3.57 3.89
N GLY A 83 3.21 -2.65 3.02
CA GLY A 83 4.09 -1.81 2.23
C GLY A 83 4.97 -0.90 3.09
N LEU A 84 4.43 -0.30 4.15
CA LEU A 84 5.21 0.48 5.12
C LEU A 84 6.27 -0.38 5.81
N GLY A 85 5.87 -1.59 6.25
CA GLY A 85 6.80 -2.53 6.89
C GLY A 85 7.99 -2.87 5.99
N ALA A 86 7.73 -3.10 4.70
CA ALA A 86 8.77 -3.33 3.69
C ALA A 86 9.62 -2.09 3.40
N ALA A 87 9.02 -0.89 3.38
CA ALA A 87 9.75 0.37 3.17
C ALA A 87 10.72 0.67 4.32
N ILE A 88 10.29 0.48 5.57
CA ILE A 88 11.17 0.67 6.74
C ILE A 88 12.30 -0.36 6.75
N ASP A 89 12.01 -1.61 6.39
CA ASP A 89 13.03 -2.67 6.30
C ASP A 89 14.07 -2.38 5.20
N ALA A 90 13.62 -1.86 4.05
CA ALA A 90 14.51 -1.50 2.94
C ALA A 90 15.37 -0.24 3.20
N LEU A 91 14.87 0.68 4.01
CA LEU A 91 15.53 1.96 4.32
C LEU A 91 16.30 1.95 5.65
N ASP A 92 16.12 0.90 6.46
CA ASP A 92 16.66 0.75 7.82
C ASP A 92 16.44 1.98 8.72
N CYS A 93 15.31 2.68 8.51
CA CYS A 93 14.95 3.89 9.25
C CYS A 93 13.43 4.04 9.39
N ASP A 94 12.99 4.61 10.52
CA ASP A 94 11.56 4.78 10.83
C ASP A 94 10.94 6.06 10.22
N GLU A 95 11.70 6.86 9.47
CA GLU A 95 11.22 8.07 8.79
C GLU A 95 9.98 7.87 7.89
N PRO A 96 9.85 6.75 7.13
CA PRO A 96 8.65 6.49 6.32
C PRO A 96 7.36 6.42 7.15
N ALA A 97 7.43 6.08 8.43
CA ALA A 97 6.25 5.97 9.29
C ALA A 97 5.57 7.34 9.51
N VAL A 98 6.35 8.42 9.50
CA VAL A 98 5.85 9.78 9.70
C VAL A 98 4.96 10.21 8.53
N SER A 99 5.44 10.02 7.30
CA SER A 99 4.68 10.39 6.11
C SER A 99 3.52 9.42 5.83
N TYR A 100 3.66 8.15 6.17
CA TYR A 100 2.57 7.19 6.15
C TYR A 100 1.41 7.63 7.07
N GLY A 101 1.72 8.01 8.31
CA GLY A 101 0.72 8.48 9.27
C GLY A 101 -0.01 9.75 8.84
N ALA A 102 0.67 10.65 8.11
CA ALA A 102 0.05 11.85 7.56
C ALA A 102 -0.83 11.58 6.33
N THR A 103 -0.42 10.65 5.46
CA THR A 103 -1.08 10.41 4.17
C THR A 103 -2.23 9.42 4.26
N GLN A 104 -2.19 8.44 5.16
CA GLN A 104 -3.24 7.41 5.27
C GLN A 104 -4.64 8.00 5.60
N PRO A 105 -4.81 8.94 6.55
CA PRO A 105 -6.13 9.54 6.81
C PRO A 105 -6.66 10.32 5.61
N LEU A 106 -5.78 11.05 4.92
CA LEU A 106 -6.13 11.80 3.71
C LEU A 106 -6.56 10.85 2.58
N ALA A 107 -5.82 9.76 2.37
CA ALA A 107 -6.15 8.74 1.37
C ALA A 107 -7.53 8.12 1.63
N THR A 108 -7.79 7.78 2.90
CA THR A 108 -9.09 7.20 3.31
C THR A 108 -10.22 8.20 3.09
N LEU A 109 -10.02 9.47 3.46
CA LEU A 109 -11.02 10.52 3.28
C LEU A 109 -11.32 10.77 1.79
N CYS A 110 -10.30 10.88 0.95
CA CYS A 110 -10.47 10.99 -0.49
C CYS A 110 -11.22 9.79 -1.06
N MET A 111 -10.84 8.57 -0.68
CA MET A 111 -11.52 7.34 -1.12
C MET A 111 -13.02 7.34 -0.79
N VAL A 112 -13.38 7.75 0.43
CA VAL A 112 -14.79 7.86 0.85
C VAL A 112 -15.53 8.90 0.02
N ILE A 113 -14.96 10.09 -0.18
CA ILE A 113 -15.57 11.15 -0.99
C ILE A 113 -15.78 10.69 -2.44
N PHE A 114 -14.76 10.10 -3.06
CA PHE A 114 -14.86 9.59 -4.43
C PHE A 114 -15.90 8.48 -4.55
N SER A 115 -15.95 7.56 -3.58
CA SER A 115 -16.96 6.50 -3.54
C SER A 115 -18.38 7.06 -3.49
N ILE A 116 -18.62 8.09 -2.67
CA ILE A 116 -19.92 8.77 -2.57
C ILE A 116 -20.27 9.45 -3.90
N ILE A 117 -19.32 10.15 -4.52
CA ILE A 117 -19.54 10.83 -5.80
C ILE A 117 -19.92 9.82 -6.89
N ILE A 118 -19.18 8.72 -7.00
CA ILE A 118 -19.46 7.67 -7.99
C ILE A 118 -20.82 7.03 -7.74
N HIS A 119 -21.19 6.74 -6.49
CA HIS A 119 -22.51 6.17 -6.17
C HIS A 119 -23.68 7.14 -6.35
N LYS A 120 -23.44 8.46 -6.27
CA LYS A 120 -24.46 9.50 -6.46
C LYS A 120 -24.61 9.95 -7.91
N LEU A 121 -23.61 9.70 -8.76
CA LEU A 121 -23.75 9.91 -10.20
C LEU A 121 -24.53 8.72 -10.79
N PRO A 122 -25.67 8.95 -11.46
CA PRO A 122 -26.36 7.90 -12.20
C PRO A 122 -25.58 7.61 -13.49
N ILE A 123 -24.58 6.73 -13.39
CA ILE A 123 -23.91 6.09 -14.53
C ILE A 123 -24.36 4.64 -14.56
#